data_AF-A0A3M1G919-F1
#
_entry.id   AF-A0A3M1G919-F1
#
_cell.length_a   1.000
_cell.length_b   1.000
_cell.length_c   1.000
_cell.angle_alpha   90.00
_cell.angle_beta   90.00
_cell.angle_gamma   90.00
#
_symmetry.space_group_name_H-M   'P 1'
#
loop_
_entity.id
_entity.type
_entity.pdbx_description
1 polymer ?
#
loop_
_entity_poly.entity_id
_entity_poly.type
_entity_poly.pdbx_seq_one_letter_code
_entity_poly.pdbx_strand_id
1 'polypeptide(L)' 'MDDGLPRRYADFDTLTEAVDYAARGKRGLNFHSARGEVEEVLPYSALRERAIDVAKRLLSLKLRRGAR' A
#
# COMPACT_ATOMS: atom_id res chain seq x y z
N MET A 1 4.97 5.85 17.81
CA MET A 1 3.56 5.86 18.21
C MET A 1 2.97 4.54 17.80
N ASP A 2 2.59 3.72 18.77
CA ASP A 2 1.84 2.50 18.50
C ASP A 2 0.45 2.90 17.99
N ASP A 3 0.06 2.43 16.81
CA ASP A 3 -1.23 2.71 16.20
C ASP A 3 -2.31 1.74 16.69
N GLY A 4 -1.96 0.80 17.59
CA GLY A 4 -2.86 -0.17 18.17
C GLY A 4 -3.31 -1.25 17.19
N LEU A 5 -2.77 -1.27 15.97
CA LEU A 5 -3.09 -2.27 14.96
C LEU A 5 -2.23 -3.54 15.20
N PRO A 6 -2.83 -4.69 15.58
CA PRO A 6 -2.10 -5.88 15.94
C PRO A 6 -1.07 -6.31 14.89
N ARG A 7 0.03 -6.91 15.32
CA ARG A 7 0.99 -7.49 14.38
C ARG A 7 0.40 -8.78 13.82
N ARG A 8 0.37 -8.86 12.48
CA ARG A 8 0.04 -10.07 11.72
C ARG A 8 1.26 -10.53 10.93
N TYR A 9 1.52 -11.84 10.90
CA TYR A 9 2.72 -12.43 10.31
C TYR A 9 2.45 -12.93 8.88
N ALA A 10 2.07 -12.02 7.99
CA ALA A 10 1.80 -12.30 6.57
C ALA A 10 0.81 -13.46 6.31
N ASP A 11 -0.10 -13.69 7.25
CA ASP A 11 -1.14 -14.74 7.24
C ASP A 11 -2.39 -14.30 6.43
N PHE A 12 -2.18 -13.66 5.29
CA PHE A 12 -3.24 -13.17 4.40
C PHE A 12 -3.36 -14.05 3.15
N ASP A 13 -4.57 -14.20 2.62
CA ASP A 13 -4.79 -15.02 1.42
C ASP A 13 -4.31 -14.30 0.15
N THR A 14 -4.28 -12.96 0.18
CA THR A 14 -3.82 -12.14 -0.94
C THR A 14 -2.96 -10.96 -0.50
N LEU A 15 -2.14 -10.44 -1.42
CA LEU A 15 -1.40 -9.20 -1.21
C LEU A 15 -2.34 -8.02 -0.94
N THR A 16 -3.49 -7.96 -1.62
CA THR A 16 -4.46 -6.89 -1.43
C THR A 16 -5.01 -6.89 -0.01
N GLU A 17 -5.30 -8.05 0.57
CA GLU A 17 -5.72 -8.16 1.97
C GLU A 17 -4.65 -7.68 2.96
N ALA A 18 -3.38 -8.00 2.70
CA ALA A 18 -2.28 -7.52 3.52
C ALA A 18 -2.18 -5.99 3.51
N VAL A 19 -2.34 -5.37 2.33
CA VAL A 19 -2.36 -3.90 2.17
C VAL A 19 -3.59 -3.29 2.83
N ASP A 20 -4.77 -3.89 2.65
CA ASP A 20 -6.03 -3.46 3.27
C ASP A 20 -5.96 -3.50 4.80
N TYR A 21 -5.27 -4.49 5.37
CA TYR A 21 -5.02 -4.57 6.80
C TYR A 21 -4.05 -3.47 7.26
N ALA A 22 -2.90 -3.35 6.57
CA ALA A 22 -1.88 -2.36 6.92
C ALA A 22 -2.41 -0.92 6.83
N ALA A 23 -3.31 -0.63 5.89
CA ALA A 23 -3.98 0.66 5.69
C ALA A 23 -4.89 1.09 6.85
N ARG A 24 -5.24 0.19 7.78
CA ARG A 24 -6.00 0.53 9.00
C ARG A 24 -5.13 1.18 10.07
N GLY A 25 -3.81 1.08 9.93
CA GLY A 25 -2.83 1.67 10.84
C GLY A 25 -2.33 3.03 10.36
N LYS A 26 -1.33 3.55 11.07
CA LYS A 26 -0.64 4.81 10.75
C LYS A 26 0.74 4.58 10.12
N ARG A 27 1.15 3.31 10.00
CA ARG A 27 2.43 2.89 9.40
C ARG A 27 2.44 3.11 7.89
N GLY A 28 3.64 3.12 7.31
CA GLY A 28 3.85 3.35 5.89
C GLY A 28 5.30 3.20 5.47
N LEU A 29 5.61 3.73 4.29
CA LEU A 29 6.94 3.77 3.71
C LEU A 29 7.53 5.18 3.85
N ASN A 30 8.83 5.27 4.06
CA ASN A 30 9.59 6.52 4.00
C ASN A 30 10.59 6.41 2.84
N PHE A 31 10.58 7.41 1.97
CA PHE A 31 11.55 7.53 0.88
C PHE A 31 12.63 8.50 1.32
N HIS A 32 13.88 8.04 1.29
CA HIS A 32 15.02 8.80 1.77
C HIS A 32 15.88 9.27 0.60
N SER A 33 16.40 10.50 0.71
CA SER A 33 17.44 11.03 -0.18
C SER A 33 18.75 10.26 -0.02
N ALA A 34 19.70 10.46 -0.95
CA ALA A 34 21.06 9.94 -0.84
C ALA A 34 21.83 10.44 0.40
N ARG A 35 21.33 11.49 1.08
CA ARG A 35 21.88 12.04 2.32
C ARG A 35 21.25 11.45 3.58
N GLY A 36 20.27 10.54 3.45
CA GLY A 36 19.57 9.91 4.57
C GLY A 36 18.32 10.65 5.05
N GLU A 37 18.06 11.85 4.53
CA GLU A 37 16.88 12.65 4.89
C GLU A 37 15.60 12.09 4.27
N VAL A 38 14.48 12.14 4.99
CA VAL A 38 13.16 11.72 4.48
C VAL A 38 12.64 12.76 3.47
N GLU A 39 12.43 12.34 2.23
CA GLU A 39 11.87 13.17 1.14
C GLU A 39 10.35 13.00 1.02
N GLU A 40 9.82 11.80 1.20
CA GLU A 40 8.39 11.52 1.17
C GLU A 40 8.02 10.47 2.22
N VAL A 41 6.88 10.67 2.87
CA VAL A 41 6.22 9.67 3.72
C VAL A 41 4.96 9.20 3.01
N LEU A 42 4.82 7.89 2.81
CA LEU A 42 3.68 7.26 2.19
C LEU A 42 2.99 6.31 3.17
N PRO A 43 1.96 6.77 3.91
CA PRO A 43 1.13 5.91 4.74
C PRO A 43 0.50 4.78 3.93
N TYR A 44 0.30 3.60 4.53
CA TYR A 44 -0.36 2.48 3.85
C TYR A 44 -1.81 2.81 3.44
N SER A 45 -2.48 3.70 4.17
CA SER A 45 -3.79 4.25 3.79
C SER A 45 -3.74 4.98 2.45
N ALA A 46 -2.78 5.90 2.29
CA ALA A 46 -2.58 6.63 1.05
C ALA A 46 -2.10 5.72 -0.10
N LEU A 47 -1.23 4.74 0.19
CA LEU A 47 -0.84 3.72 -0.80
C LEU A 47 -2.06 2.96 -1.33
N ARG A 48 -2.94 2.50 -0.44
CA ARG A 48 -4.16 1.76 -0.81
C ARG A 48 -5.07 2.59 -1.72
N GLU A 49 -5.32 3.84 -1.36
CA GLU A 49 -6.14 4.76 -2.16
C GLU A 49 -5.55 4.96 -3.56
N ARG A 50 -4.25 5.28 -3.65
CA ARG A 50 -3.54 5.42 -4.93
C ARG A 50 -3.60 4.14 -5.75
N ALA A 51 -3.45 2.97 -5.12
CA ALA A 51 -3.51 1.67 -5.79
C ALA A 51 -4.90 1.37 -6.39
N ILE A 52 -5.98 1.69 -5.66
CA ILE A 52 -7.36 1.54 -6.16
C ILE A 52 -7.61 2.44 -7.36
N ASP A 53 -7.12 3.68 -7.33
CA ASP A 53 -7.27 4.61 -8.44
C ASP A 53 -6.51 4.15 -9.69
N VAL A 54 -5.29 3.64 -9.53
CA VAL A 54 -4.54 3.00 -10.62
C VAL A 54 -5.27 1.76 -11.14
N ALA A 55 -5.82 0.92 -10.26
CA ALA A 55 -6.58 -0.27 -10.67
C ALA A 55 -7.80 0.10 -11.54
N LYS A 56 -8.56 1.14 -11.18
CA LYS A 56 -9.68 1.65 -12.00
C LYS A 56 -9.22 2.11 -13.38
N ARG A 57 -8.09 2.82 -13.46
CA ARG A 57 -7.50 3.26 -14.73
C ARG A 57 -7.08 2.06 -15.59
N LEU A 58 -6.43 1.06 -15.00
CA LEU A 58 -6.04 -0.16 -15.73
C LEU A 58 -7.25 -0.94 -16.25
N LEU A 59 -8.34 -1.03 -15.49
CA LEU A 59 -9.57 -1.67 -15.94
C LEU A 59 -10.20 -0.94 -17.15
N SER A 60 -10.07 0.40 -17.21
CA SER A 60 -10.55 1.17 -18.36
C SER A 60 -9.81 0.85 -19.67
N LEU A 61 -8.60 0.28 -19.58
CA LEU A 61 -7.82 -0.19 -20.73
C LEU A 61 -8.30 -1.55 -21.27
N LYS A 62 -9.36 -2.14 -20.68
CA LYS A 62 -9.91 -3.46 -21.07
C LYS A 62 -8.89 -4.60 -21.03
N LEU A 63 -7.92 -4.51 -20.13
CA LEU A 63 -6.94 -5.55 -19.91
C LEU A 63 -7.63 -6.81 -19.37
N ARG A 64 -7.27 -7.96 -19.93
CA ARG A 64 -7.69 -9.25 -19.40
C ARG A 64 -6.86 -9.60 -18.17
N ARG A 65 -7.46 -10.36 -17.24
CA ARG A 65 -6.72 -10.95 -16.12
C ARG A 65 -5.50 -11.71 -16.65
N GLY A 66 -4.33 -11.48 -16.05
CA GLY A 66 -3.07 -12.08 -16.47
C GLY A 66 -2.28 -11.30 -17.53
N ALA A 67 -2.81 -10.18 -18.03
CA ALA A 67 -2.05 -9.24 -18.84
C ALA A 67 -0.85 -8.66 -18.06
N ARG A 68 0.23 -8.34 -18.77
CA ARG A 68 1.49 -7.80 -18.24
C ARG A 68 1.90 -6.58 -19.05
#